data_AF-A0AAX4HPP4-F1
#
_entry.id   AF-A0AAX4HPP4-F1
#
_cell.length_a   1.000
_cell.length_b   1.000
_cell.length_c   1.000
_cell.angle_alpha   90.00
_cell.angle_beta   90.00
_cell.angle_gamma   90.00
#
_symmetry.space_group_name_H-M   'P 1'
#
loop_
_entity.id
_entity.type
_entity.pdbx_description
1 polymer ?
#
loop_
_entity_poly.entity_id
_entity_poly.type
_entity_poly.pdbx_seq_one_letter_code
_entity_poly.pdbx_strand_id
1 'polypeptide(L)'
;MSSIDTRSAFFPRSRSAQAESTKQSGKVDAPQRNSMERATELTEKTATDAKVNIGDGVKDFARIKKAAMSAPETDNSEKIARLKAQIAAGSYEIDYDGLADKILTSEF
;
A
#
# COMPACT_ATOMS: atom_id res chain seq x y z
N MET A 1 56.58 -37.40 2.40
CA MET A 1 55.35 -37.08 1.64
C MET A 1 54.50 -36.19 2.52
N SER A 2 54.35 -34.92 2.14
CA SER A 2 53.74 -33.86 2.94
C SER A 2 52.21 -33.95 2.89
N SER A 3 51.53 -33.91 4.04
CA SER A 3 50.06 -33.82 4.11
C SER A 3 49.66 -32.34 4.24
N ILE A 4 48.95 -31.84 3.25
CA ILE A 4 48.37 -30.49 3.25
C ILE A 4 46.95 -30.61 3.83
N ASP A 5 46.68 -29.88 4.92
CA ASP A 5 45.36 -29.79 5.54
C ASP A 5 44.50 -28.76 4.80
N THR A 6 43.43 -29.24 4.15
CA THR A 6 42.52 -28.45 3.30
C THR A 6 41.23 -28.02 4.01
N ARG A 7 41.21 -28.01 5.35
CA ARG A 7 39.98 -27.73 6.11
C ARG A 7 39.87 -26.27 6.52
N SER A 8 38.80 -25.62 6.06
CA SER A 8 38.50 -24.22 6.36
C SER A 8 38.21 -24.00 7.84
N ALA A 9 38.64 -22.84 8.37
CA ALA A 9 38.40 -22.37 9.74
C ALA A 9 36.91 -22.12 10.08
N PHE A 10 35.98 -22.61 9.26
CA PHE A 10 34.55 -22.34 9.31
C PHE A 10 33.79 -23.27 10.27
N PHE A 11 34.40 -24.34 10.79
CA PHE A 11 33.73 -25.29 11.70
C PHE A 11 34.40 -25.33 13.09
N PRO A 12 33.95 -24.50 14.04
CA PRO A 12 34.59 -24.32 15.37
C PRO A 12 34.38 -25.49 16.36
N ARG A 13 34.06 -26.70 15.89
CA ARG A 13 33.86 -27.89 16.74
C ARG A 13 34.58 -29.14 16.21
N SER A 14 35.79 -28.97 15.68
CA SER A 14 36.73 -30.09 15.58
C SER A 14 37.22 -30.46 16.98
N ARG A 15 37.31 -31.77 17.26
CA ARG A 15 37.46 -32.36 18.61
C ARG A 15 38.76 -32.03 19.37
N SER A 16 39.54 -31.03 18.96
CA SER A 16 40.71 -30.53 19.67
C SER A 16 40.48 -29.23 20.44
N ALA A 17 39.33 -28.54 20.28
CA ALA A 17 39.03 -27.29 21.01
C ALA A 17 38.32 -27.49 22.37
N GLN A 18 38.17 -28.74 22.84
CA GLN A 18 37.38 -29.08 24.02
C GLN A 18 38.24 -29.33 25.29
N ALA A 19 39.55 -29.06 25.24
CA ALA A 19 40.45 -29.28 26.36
C ALA A 19 40.83 -28.02 27.16
N GLU A 20 40.48 -26.80 26.71
CA GLU A 20 40.99 -25.55 27.33
C GLU A 20 39.94 -24.53 27.79
N SER A 21 38.63 -24.76 27.63
CA SER A 21 37.59 -23.75 27.92
C SER A 21 36.75 -23.99 29.19
N THR A 22 37.09 -24.96 30.03
CA THR A 22 36.30 -25.33 31.24
C THR A 22 36.41 -24.35 32.42
N LYS A 23 36.82 -23.08 32.22
CA LYS A 23 36.92 -22.07 33.30
C LYS A 23 36.18 -20.74 33.05
N GLN A 24 35.26 -20.70 32.08
CA GLN A 24 34.31 -19.57 31.94
C GLN A 24 32.87 -20.06 31.83
N SER A 25 32.45 -20.91 32.77
CA SER A 25 31.03 -21.16 33.02
C SER A 25 30.53 -20.08 33.98
N GLY A 26 29.91 -19.02 33.47
CA GLY A 26 29.39 -17.98 34.36
C GLY A 26 28.63 -16.79 33.76
N LYS A 27 28.68 -16.54 32.45
CA LYS A 27 27.91 -15.44 31.82
C LYS A 27 27.57 -15.73 30.36
N VAL A 28 26.72 -16.73 30.10
CA VAL A 28 25.95 -16.74 28.86
C VAL A 28 24.57 -16.24 29.25
N ASP A 29 24.35 -14.96 28.93
CA ASP A 29 23.08 -14.27 29.13
C ASP A 29 21.97 -15.13 28.52
N ALA A 30 20.95 -15.43 29.33
CA ALA A 30 19.82 -16.25 28.92
C ALA A 30 19.17 -15.66 27.65
N PRO A 31 18.51 -16.47 26.79
CA PRO A 31 17.78 -15.91 25.65
C PRO A 31 16.81 -14.87 26.19
N GLN A 32 17.05 -13.59 25.88
CA GLN A 32 16.17 -12.50 26.24
C GLN A 32 14.79 -12.81 25.66
N ARG A 33 13.91 -13.34 26.52
CA ARG A 33 12.51 -13.55 26.18
C ARG A 33 11.95 -12.17 25.85
N ASN A 34 11.12 -12.10 24.81
CA ASN A 34 10.46 -10.87 24.39
C ASN A 34 9.74 -10.30 25.62
N SER A 35 10.30 -9.25 26.23
CA SER A 35 9.80 -8.74 27.49
C SER A 35 8.51 -7.99 27.22
N MET A 36 7.61 -7.96 28.21
CA MET A 36 6.35 -7.27 28.04
C MET A 36 6.57 -5.76 27.81
N GLU A 37 7.65 -5.20 28.38
CA GLU A 37 8.06 -3.82 28.13
C GLU A 37 8.49 -3.59 26.68
N ARG A 38 9.15 -4.57 26.04
CA ARG A 38 9.52 -4.48 24.62
C ARG A 38 8.29 -4.54 23.72
N ALA A 39 7.27 -5.32 24.10
CA ALA A 39 6.00 -5.36 23.38
C ALA A 39 5.28 -4.01 23.45
N THR A 40 5.21 -3.37 24.62
CA THR A 40 4.61 -2.04 24.77
C THR A 40 5.38 -0.99 23.99
N GLU A 41 6.71 -1.01 24.05
CA GLU A 41 7.57 -0.06 23.31
C GLU A 41 7.41 -0.19 21.79
N LEU A 42 7.33 -1.43 21.27
CA LEU A 42 7.06 -1.68 19.85
C LEU A 42 5.67 -1.19 19.45
N THR A 43 4.66 -1.38 20.31
CA THR A 43 3.28 -0.95 20.03
C THR A 43 3.17 0.58 20.01
N GLU A 44 3.84 1.26 20.94
CA GLU A 44 3.89 2.72 20.99
C GLU A 44 4.61 3.32 19.79
N LYS A 45 5.79 2.78 19.43
CA LYS A 45 6.58 3.23 18.27
C LYS A 45 5.89 2.98 16.94
N THR A 46 5.25 1.81 16.78
CA THR A 46 4.49 1.49 15.56
C THR A 46 3.19 2.30 15.46
N ALA A 47 2.53 2.61 16.58
CA ALA A 47 1.35 3.46 16.59
C ALA A 47 1.65 4.91 16.18
N THR A 48 2.86 5.42 16.48
CA THR A 48 3.30 6.75 16.02
C THR A 48 3.68 6.78 14.55
N ASP A 49 4.34 5.73 14.04
CA ASP A 49 4.70 5.63 12.61
C ASP A 49 3.47 5.39 11.70
N ALA A 50 2.41 4.77 12.23
CA ALA A 50 1.17 4.49 11.50
C ALA A 50 0.18 5.67 11.45
N LYS A 51 0.40 6.76 12.19
CA LYS A 51 -0.48 7.95 12.18
C LYS A 51 -0.16 8.85 10.99
N VAL A 52 -0.63 8.45 9.81
CA VAL A 52 -0.70 9.36 8.65
C VAL A 52 -1.84 10.35 8.90
N ASN A 53 -1.51 11.61 9.19
CA ASN A 53 -2.51 12.65 9.38
C ASN A 53 -3.06 13.10 8.01
N ILE A 54 -4.12 12.43 7.55
CA ILE A 54 -4.83 12.80 6.34
C ILE A 54 -5.57 14.12 6.61
N GLY A 55 -5.27 15.16 5.86
CA GLY A 55 -5.98 16.44 5.95
C GLY A 55 -7.48 16.29 5.67
N ASP A 56 -8.32 17.06 6.36
CA ASP A 56 -9.77 16.85 6.33
C ASP A 56 -10.37 17.04 4.93
N GLY A 57 -9.84 17.97 4.13
CA GLY A 57 -10.25 18.14 2.73
C GLY A 57 -10.01 16.90 1.85
N VAL A 58 -8.94 16.13 2.12
CA VAL A 58 -8.64 14.90 1.39
C VAL A 58 -9.59 13.78 1.82
N LYS A 59 -9.97 13.70 3.10
CA LYS A 59 -10.98 12.75 3.59
C LYS A 59 -12.34 13.04 2.96
N ASP A 60 -12.72 14.31 2.88
CA ASP A 60 -14.01 14.71 2.33
C ASP A 60 -14.05 14.47 0.82
N PHE A 61 -12.98 14.80 0.09
CA PHE A 61 -12.87 14.44 -1.33
C PHE A 61 -12.98 12.92 -1.55
N ALA A 62 -12.32 12.11 -0.73
CA ALA A 62 -12.41 10.66 -0.84
C ALA A 62 -13.83 10.13 -0.56
N ARG A 63 -14.54 10.69 0.41
CA ARG A 63 -15.96 10.35 0.69
C ARG A 63 -16.87 10.73 -0.46
N ILE A 64 -16.73 11.95 -0.99
CA ILE A 64 -17.52 12.44 -2.12
C ILE A 64 -17.25 11.58 -3.36
N LYS A 65 -15.99 11.29 -3.66
CA LYS A 65 -15.62 10.42 -4.78
C LYS A 65 -16.20 9.03 -4.64
N LYS A 66 -16.14 8.43 -3.44
CA LYS A 66 -16.72 7.12 -3.17
C LYS A 66 -18.25 7.14 -3.36
N ALA A 67 -18.92 8.17 -2.86
CA ALA A 67 -20.36 8.34 -3.04
C ALA A 67 -20.74 8.53 -4.52
N ALA A 68 -20.00 9.36 -5.26
CA ALA A 68 -20.21 9.59 -6.69
C ALA A 68 -19.98 8.33 -7.53
N MET A 69 -18.95 7.53 -7.22
CA MET A 69 -18.70 6.25 -7.90
C MET A 69 -19.69 5.15 -7.53
N SER A 70 -20.34 5.27 -6.36
CA SER A 70 -21.35 4.30 -5.91
C SER A 70 -22.77 4.71 -6.33
N ALA A 71 -22.92 5.90 -6.92
CA ALA A 71 -24.19 6.32 -7.48
C ALA A 71 -24.53 5.41 -8.68
N PRO A 72 -25.77 4.92 -8.79
CA PRO A 72 -26.19 4.15 -9.94
C PRO A 72 -26.03 4.98 -11.21
N GLU A 73 -25.61 4.33 -12.30
CA GLU A 73 -25.57 4.97 -13.62
C GLU A 73 -26.96 5.51 -13.95
N THR A 74 -27.06 6.82 -14.18
CA THR A 74 -28.33 7.45 -14.54
C THR A 74 -28.85 6.82 -15.82
N ASP A 75 -30.03 6.18 -15.75
CA ASP A 75 -30.66 5.63 -16.95
C ASP A 75 -31.06 6.77 -17.89
N ASN A 76 -30.35 6.88 -19.01
CA ASN A 76 -30.59 7.89 -20.03
C ASN A 76 -31.38 7.34 -21.24
N SER A 77 -31.91 6.12 -21.15
CA SER A 77 -32.59 5.42 -22.25
C SER A 77 -33.74 6.23 -22.86
N GLU A 78 -34.62 6.80 -22.03
CA GLU A 78 -35.73 7.63 -22.49
C GLU A 78 -35.26 8.90 -23.19
N LYS A 79 -34.25 9.58 -22.62
CA LYS A 79 -33.68 10.81 -23.20
C LYS A 79 -33.10 10.53 -24.58
N ILE A 80 -32.36 9.42 -24.72
CA ILE A 80 -31.79 8.99 -25.99
C ILE A 80 -32.88 8.65 -27.00
N ALA A 81 -33.95 7.95 -26.58
CA ALA A 81 -35.07 7.62 -27.46
C ALA A 81 -35.78 8.88 -28.00
N ARG A 82 -36.03 9.87 -27.15
CA ARG A 82 -36.63 11.15 -27.54
C ARG A 82 -35.75 11.91 -28.53
N LEU A 83 -34.45 12.01 -28.26
CA LEU A 83 -33.49 12.66 -29.17
C LEU A 83 -33.41 11.95 -30.53
N LYS A 84 -33.36 10.60 -30.53
CA LYS A 84 -33.38 9.82 -31.77
C LYS A 84 -34.64 10.10 -32.61
N ALA A 85 -35.81 10.18 -31.96
CA ALA A 85 -37.06 10.50 -32.65
C ALA A 85 -37.04 11.91 -33.26
N GLN A 86 -36.53 12.91 -32.52
CA GLN A 86 -36.40 14.29 -33.02
C GLN A 86 -35.44 14.39 -34.22
N ILE A 87 -34.32 13.68 -34.17
CA ILE A 87 -33.36 13.63 -35.29
C ILE A 87 -34.01 12.98 -36.51
N ALA A 88 -34.70 11.84 -36.33
CA ALA A 88 -35.39 11.15 -37.42
C ALA A 88 -36.53 11.99 -38.04
N ALA A 89 -37.20 12.81 -37.23
CA ALA A 89 -38.24 13.73 -37.67
C ALA A 89 -37.67 15.03 -38.29
N GLY A 90 -36.35 15.26 -38.23
CA GLY A 90 -35.71 16.48 -38.72
C GLY A 90 -35.99 17.73 -37.88
N SER A 91 -36.54 17.59 -36.67
CA SER A 91 -36.88 18.69 -35.76
C SER A 91 -35.82 18.93 -34.67
N TYR A 92 -34.70 18.22 -34.76
CA TYR A 92 -33.57 18.42 -33.84
C TYR A 92 -32.75 19.64 -34.26
N GLU A 93 -32.76 20.67 -33.43
CA GLU A 93 -31.94 21.87 -33.60
C GLU A 93 -30.61 21.71 -32.84
N ILE A 94 -29.50 22.03 -33.52
CA ILE A 94 -28.16 21.95 -32.93
C ILE A 94 -27.92 23.25 -32.14
N ASP A 95 -27.60 23.10 -30.86
CA ASP A 95 -27.07 24.19 -30.04
C ASP A 95 -25.58 24.40 -30.35
N TYR A 96 -25.28 25.45 -31.12
CA TYR A 96 -23.91 25.75 -31.55
C TYR A 96 -23.03 26.28 -30.42
N ASP A 97 -23.59 27.02 -29.47
CA ASP A 97 -22.85 27.57 -28.34
C ASP A 97 -22.46 26.43 -27.39
N GLY A 98 -23.42 25.55 -27.05
CA GLY A 98 -23.14 24.36 -26.26
C GLY A 98 -22.16 23.40 -26.95
N LEU A 99 -22.18 23.30 -28.28
CA LEU A 99 -21.20 22.53 -29.04
C LEU A 99 -19.80 23.15 -28.95
N ALA A 100 -19.67 24.46 -29.10
CA ALA A 100 -18.39 25.16 -29.01
C ALA A 100 -17.79 25.02 -27.60
N ASP A 101 -18.58 25.22 -26.56
CA ASP A 101 -18.15 25.02 -25.18
C ASP A 101 -17.67 23.59 -24.95
N LYS A 102 -18.38 22.58 -25.47
CA LYS A 102 -17.98 21.17 -25.36
C LYS A 102 -16.64 20.89 -26.02
N ILE A 103 -16.42 21.45 -27.21
CA ILE A 103 -15.15 21.32 -27.95
C ILE A 103 -14.02 21.92 -27.12
N LEU A 104 -14.20 23.16 -26.63
CA LEU A 104 -13.21 23.84 -25.79
C LEU A 104 -12.92 23.07 -24.51
N THR A 105 -13.93 22.50 -23.86
CA THR A 105 -13.73 21.74 -22.60
C THR A 105 -13.03 20.39 -22.84
N SER A 106 -13.07 19.84 -24.06
CA SER A 106 -12.48 18.54 -24.39
C SER A 106 -11.01 18.61 -24.81
N GLU A 107 -10.53 19.80 -25.20
CA GLU A 107 -9.16 20.02 -25.66
C GLU A 107 -8.16 20.35 -24.53
N PHE A 108 -8.63 20.64 -23.31
CA PHE A 108 -7.83 20.95 -22.13
C PHE A 108 -8.02 19.94 -21.00
#